data_AF-A0A085WH26-F1
#
_entry.id   AF-A0A085WH26-F1
#
_cell.length_a   1.000
_cell.length_b   1.000
_cell.length_c   1.000
_cell.angle_alpha   90.00
_cell.angle_beta   90.00
_cell.angle_gamma   90.00
#
_symmetry.space_group_name_H-M   'P 1'
#
loop_
_entity.id
_entity.type
_entity.pdbx_description
1 polymer ?
#
loop_
_entity_poly.entity_id
_entity_poly.type
_entity_poly.pdbx_seq_one_letter_code
_entity_poly.pdbx_strand_id
1 'polypeptide(L)'
;MEPQLNHREAKALFFALADEELPEPQATAVRSHLDGCDECRAGWVRYEKTVQRVRTVEREKAPPVMTSMVLNRVKRERRFGLRKLHLAHNYHRVPVEVLIPLLLAAAVAAFLMLSAS
;
A
#
# COMPACT_ATOMS: atom_id res chain seq x y z
N MET A 1 4.13 0.17 25.21
CA MET A 1 2.99 -0.73 25.46
C MET A 1 2.75 -1.46 24.16
N GLU A 2 3.24 -2.69 24.01
CA GLU A 2 3.04 -3.46 22.78
C GLU A 2 1.53 -3.68 22.58
N PRO A 3 0.97 -3.40 21.40
CA PRO A 3 -0.43 -3.67 21.13
C PRO A 3 -0.65 -5.18 21.27
N GLN A 4 -1.38 -5.59 22.29
CA GLN A 4 -1.77 -6.98 22.46
C GLN A 4 -2.72 -7.36 21.33
N LEU A 5 -2.21 -8.10 20.34
CA LEU A 5 -3.01 -8.67 19.27
C LEU A 5 -4.02 -9.65 19.86
N ASN A 6 -5.30 -9.49 19.51
CA ASN A 6 -6.30 -10.50 19.83
C ASN A 6 -6.25 -11.67 18.83
N HIS A 7 -6.88 -12.80 19.18
CA HIS A 7 -6.85 -14.01 18.34
C HIS A 7 -7.39 -13.79 16.93
N ARG A 8 -8.39 -12.91 16.78
CA ARG A 8 -9.02 -12.63 15.47
C ARG A 8 -8.05 -11.87 14.57
N GLU A 9 -7.39 -10.85 15.12
CA GLU A 9 -6.39 -10.05 14.42
C GLU A 9 -5.17 -10.91 14.05
N ALA A 10 -4.67 -11.72 14.97
CA ALA A 10 -3.55 -12.62 14.69
C ALA A 10 -3.88 -13.58 13.52
N LYS A 11 -5.06 -14.21 13.53
CA LYS A 11 -5.51 -15.10 12.44
C LYS A 11 -5.72 -14.37 11.12
N ALA A 12 -6.19 -13.12 11.16
CA ALA A 12 -6.36 -12.31 9.95
C ALA A 12 -5.02 -12.00 9.28
N LEU A 13 -3.91 -11.97 10.02
CA LEU A 13 -2.57 -11.66 9.50
C LEU A 13 -1.81 -12.89 8.97
N PHE A 14 -2.39 -14.10 9.05
CA PHE A 14 -1.70 -15.33 8.61
C PHE A 14 -1.30 -15.30 7.13
N PHE A 15 -2.17 -14.79 6.24
CA PHE A 15 -1.84 -14.76 4.81
C PHE A 15 -0.62 -13.87 4.53
N ALA A 16 -0.62 -12.65 5.07
CA ALA A 16 0.47 -11.71 4.91
C ALA A 16 1.75 -12.21 5.59
N LEU A 17 1.63 -12.93 6.71
CA LEU A 17 2.78 -13.56 7.36
C LEU A 17 3.39 -14.68 6.48
N ALA A 18 2.56 -15.49 5.83
CA ALA A 18 3.02 -16.62 5.00
C ALA A 18 3.63 -16.17 3.66
N ASP A 19 3.21 -15.02 3.15
CA ASP A 19 3.75 -14.42 1.93
C ASP A 19 4.88 -13.40 2.22
N GLU A 20 5.30 -13.27 3.48
CA GLU A 20 6.35 -12.33 3.92
C GLU A 20 6.03 -10.85 3.60
N GLU A 21 4.75 -10.50 3.56
CA GLU A 21 4.24 -9.17 3.21
C GLU A 21 3.94 -8.28 4.43
N LEU A 22 4.14 -8.80 5.66
CA LEU A 22 3.96 -8.02 6.88
C LEU A 22 5.14 -7.07 7.12
N PRO A 23 4.88 -5.79 7.49
CA PRO A 23 5.92 -4.93 8.05
C PRO A 23 6.54 -5.53 9.32
N GLU A 24 7.85 -5.39 9.50
CA GLU A 24 8.61 -5.96 10.63
C GLU A 24 7.96 -5.80 12.02
N PRO A 25 7.43 -4.62 12.41
CA PRO A 25 6.76 -4.46 13.69
C PRO A 25 5.53 -5.37 13.86
N GLN A 26 4.78 -5.58 12.78
CA GLN A 26 3.58 -6.43 12.79
C GLN A 26 3.96 -7.91 12.76
N ALA A 27 4.97 -8.27 11.97
CA ALA A 27 5.50 -9.64 11.94
C ALA A 27 5.99 -10.08 13.33
N THR A 28 6.71 -9.20 14.02
CA THR A 28 7.20 -9.43 15.39
C THR A 28 6.03 -9.61 16.38
N ALA A 29 5.02 -8.74 16.31
CA ALA A 29 3.85 -8.82 17.18
C ALA A 29 3.06 -10.13 16.99
N VAL A 30 2.86 -10.57 15.74
CA VAL A 30 2.19 -11.84 15.45
C VAL A 30 3.02 -13.03 15.94
N ARG A 31 4.34 -13.03 15.71
CA ARG A 31 5.24 -14.10 16.21
C ARG A 31 5.20 -14.20 17.74
N SER A 32 5.31 -13.06 18.43
CA SER A 32 5.16 -12.99 19.89
C SER A 32 3.82 -13.57 20.38
N HIS A 33 2.72 -13.27 19.68
CA HIS A 33 1.42 -13.86 20.01
C HIS A 33 1.38 -15.39 19.78
N LEU A 34 1.99 -15.89 18.71
CA LEU A 34 2.08 -17.34 18.44
C LEU A 34 2.95 -18.08 19.47
N ASP A 35 3.96 -17.41 20.00
CA ASP A 35 4.82 -17.94 21.07
C ASP A 35 4.07 -18.05 22.41
N GLY A 36 3.06 -17.20 22.64
CA GLY A 36 2.24 -17.22 23.86
C GLY A 36 0.88 -17.92 23.76
N CYS A 37 0.40 -18.29 22.56
CA CYS A 37 -0.94 -18.82 22.37
C CYS A 37 -0.97 -20.13 21.55
N ASP A 38 -1.29 -21.23 22.22
CA ASP A 38 -1.36 -22.57 21.60
C ASP A 38 -2.45 -22.67 20.53
N GLU A 39 -3.61 -22.03 20.72
CA GLU A 39 -4.70 -22.05 19.75
C GLU A 39 -4.28 -21.39 18.43
N CYS A 40 -3.68 -20.20 18.51
CA CYS A 40 -3.19 -19.48 17.34
C CYS A 40 -2.01 -20.21 16.69
N ARG A 41 -1.12 -20.83 17.47
CA ARG A 41 -0.02 -21.67 16.96
C ARG A 41 -0.54 -22.89 16.18
N ALA A 42 -1.51 -23.61 16.73
CA ALA A 42 -2.13 -24.75 16.04
C ALA A 42 -2.90 -24.31 14.78
N GLY A 43 -3.51 -23.12 14.81
CA GLY A 43 -4.09 -22.48 13.64
C GLY A 43 -3.05 -22.17 12.56
N TRP A 44 -1.93 -21.57 12.95
CA TRP A 44 -0.82 -21.21 12.07
C TRP A 44 -0.21 -22.43 11.37
N VAL A 45 0.10 -23.49 12.12
CA VAL A 45 0.66 -24.73 11.56
C VAL A 45 -0.28 -25.36 10.52
N ARG A 46 -1.60 -25.31 10.75
CA ARG A 46 -2.60 -25.80 9.77
C ARG A 46 -2.62 -24.93 8.51
N TYR A 47 -2.58 -23.61 8.68
CA TYR A 47 -2.54 -22.66 7.57
C TYR A 47 -1.27 -22.85 6.72
N GLU A 48 -0.10 -22.84 7.35
CA GLU A 48 1.21 -23.00 6.70
C GLU A 48 1.29 -24.32 5.91
N LYS A 49 0.87 -25.44 6.50
CA LYS A 49 0.82 -26.73 5.79
C LYS A 49 -0.08 -26.68 4.55
N THR A 50 -1.19 -25.95 4.61
CA THR A 50 -2.10 -25.78 3.48
C THR A 50 -1.44 -24.96 2.38
N VAL A 51 -0.80 -23.84 2.74
CA VAL A 51 -0.04 -23.00 1.79
C VAL A 51 1.08 -23.80 1.13
N GLN A 52 1.83 -24.60 1.89
CA GLN A 52 2.89 -25.46 1.34
C GLN A 52 2.33 -26.44 0.30
N ARG A 53 1.19 -27.09 0.56
CA ARG A 53 0.54 -27.99 -0.40
C ARG A 53 0.11 -27.27 -1.67
N VAL A 54 -0.45 -26.07 -1.56
CA VAL A 54 -0.84 -25.27 -2.73
C VAL A 54 0.39 -24.85 -3.54
N ARG A 55 1.49 -24.48 -2.87
CA ARG A 55 2.75 -24.10 -3.54
C ARG A 55 3.42 -25.26 -4.28
N THR A 56 3.17 -26.52 -3.89
CA THR A 56 3.69 -27.71 -4.59
C THR A 56 2.90 -28.10 -5.85
N VAL A 57 1.73 -27.49 -6.09
CA VAL A 57 0.96 -27.75 -7.31
C VAL A 57 1.76 -27.29 -8.53
N GLU A 58 1.73 -28.09 -9.60
CA GLU A 58 2.44 -27.78 -10.84
C GLU A 58 2.00 -26.41 -11.37
N ARG A 59 2.98 -25.53 -11.58
CA ARG A 59 2.73 -24.18 -12.08
C ARG A 59 2.52 -24.23 -13.58
N GLU A 60 1.27 -24.09 -14.00
CA GLU A 60 0.93 -23.90 -15.41
C GLU A 60 1.63 -22.66 -15.96
N LYS A 61 2.27 -22.79 -17.12
CA LYS A 61 2.91 -21.64 -17.76
C LYS A 61 1.85 -20.62 -18.16
N ALA A 62 2.06 -19.37 -17.79
CA ALA A 62 1.26 -18.25 -18.28
C ALA A 62 1.26 -18.25 -19.82
N PRO A 63 0.11 -18.07 -20.49
CA PRO A 63 0.06 -17.91 -21.93
C PRO A 63 0.98 -16.76 -22.39
N PRO A 64 1.72 -16.89 -23.50
CA PRO A 64 2.73 -15.92 -23.92
C PRO A 64 2.14 -14.50 -24.15
N VAL A 65 0.87 -14.42 -24.55
CA VAL A 65 0.16 -13.14 -24.74
C VAL A 65 -0.14 -12.45 -23.40
N MET A 66 -0.24 -13.20 -22.30
CA MET A 66 -0.61 -12.66 -20.99
C MET A 66 0.47 -11.72 -20.45
N THR A 67 1.75 -12.05 -20.65
CA THR A 67 2.85 -11.17 -20.23
C THR A 67 2.78 -9.81 -20.91
N SER A 68 2.54 -9.75 -22.22
CA SER A 68 2.44 -8.47 -22.93
C SER A 68 1.19 -7.68 -22.53
N MET A 69 0.06 -8.35 -22.28
CA MET A 69 -1.16 -7.71 -21.76
C MET A 69 -0.95 -7.08 -20.39
N VAL A 70 -0.32 -7.79 -19.45
CA VAL A 70 -0.01 -7.28 -18.11
C VAL A 70 0.96 -6.11 -18.19
N LEU A 71 2.05 -6.24 -18.96
CA LEU A 71 3.04 -5.17 -19.12
C LEU A 71 2.42 -3.90 -19.74
N ASN A 72 1.55 -4.07 -20.75
CA ASN A 72 0.84 -2.95 -21.36
C ASN A 72 -0.12 -2.27 -20.38
N ARG A 73 -0.82 -3.06 -19.54
CA ARG A 73 -1.68 -2.51 -18.49
C ARG A 73 -0.89 -1.73 -17.46
N VAL A 74 0.19 -2.29 -16.92
CA VAL A 74 1.08 -1.61 -15.94
C VAL A 74 1.66 -0.33 -16.54
N LYS A 75 2.08 -0.37 -17.81
CA LYS A 75 2.60 0.82 -18.52
C LYS A 75 1.51 1.88 -18.71
N ARG A 76 0.26 1.48 -18.98
CA ARG A 76 -0.89 2.39 -19.07
C ARG A 76 -1.19 3.02 -17.72
N GLU A 77 -1.27 2.24 -16.65
CA GLU A 77 -1.50 2.75 -15.28
C GLU A 77 -0.37 3.70 -14.83
N ARG A 78 0.90 3.43 -15.20
CA ARG A 78 2.00 4.37 -14.95
C ARG A 78 1.92 5.66 -15.78
N ARG A 79 1.42 5.60 -17.02
CA ARG A 79 1.30 6.78 -17.91
C ARG A 79 0.09 7.65 -17.59
N PHE A 80 -1.05 7.04 -17.26
CA PHE A 80 -2.29 7.74 -16.90
C PHE A 80 -2.40 8.02 -15.40
N GLY A 81 -1.49 7.48 -14.60
CA GLY A 81 -1.38 7.80 -13.20
C GLY A 81 -0.90 9.22 -13.02
N LEU A 82 -1.84 10.14 -12.79
CA LEU A 82 -1.65 11.39 -12.03
C LEU A 82 -1.07 11.15 -10.61
N ARG A 83 -0.56 9.95 -10.32
CA ARG A 83 0.14 9.54 -9.10
C ARG A 83 1.28 10.49 -8.75
N LYS A 84 2.02 11.03 -9.74
CA LYS A 84 3.03 12.08 -9.46
C LYS A 84 2.39 13.38 -8.98
N LEU A 85 1.24 13.79 -9.51
CA LEU A 85 0.50 14.96 -9.05
C LEU A 85 -0.16 14.73 -7.68
N HIS A 86 -0.75 13.55 -7.45
CA HIS A 86 -1.32 13.16 -6.16
C HIS A 86 -0.25 13.02 -5.07
N LEU A 87 0.93 12.47 -5.38
CA LEU A 87 2.07 12.42 -4.45
C LEU A 87 2.68 13.81 -4.22
N ALA A 88 2.77 14.66 -5.26
CA ALA A 88 3.20 16.05 -5.09
C ALA A 88 2.22 16.83 -4.21
N HIS A 89 0.91 16.64 -4.38
CA HIS A 89 -0.11 17.24 -3.51
C HIS A 89 -0.06 16.70 -2.07
N ASN A 90 0.25 15.40 -1.89
CA ASN A 90 0.36 14.80 -0.56
C ASN A 90 1.66 15.19 0.17
N TYR A 91 2.74 15.45 -0.57
CA TYR A 91 4.03 15.93 -0.03
C TYR A 91 4.08 17.45 0.17
N HIS A 92 3.36 18.21 -0.65
CA HIS A 92 3.11 19.63 -0.47
C HIS A 92 1.66 19.85 -0.04
N ARG A 93 1.36 19.56 1.24
CA ARG A 93 0.24 20.20 1.93
C ARG A 93 0.56 21.68 2.11
N VAL A 94 0.53 22.46 1.03
CA VAL A 94 0.58 23.90 1.13
C VAL A 94 -0.67 24.29 1.91
N PRO A 95 -0.55 24.92 3.08
CA PRO A 95 -1.72 25.33 3.85
C PRO A 95 -2.60 26.19 2.93
N VAL A 96 -3.91 25.96 2.95
CA VAL A 96 -4.86 26.73 2.12
C VAL A 96 -4.71 28.24 2.40
N GLU A 97 -4.30 28.55 3.62
CA GLU A 97 -3.95 29.87 4.14
C GLU A 97 -2.83 30.57 3.35
N VAL A 98 -1.93 29.84 2.68
CA VAL A 98 -0.83 30.41 1.88
C VAL A 98 -1.21 30.48 0.39
N LEU A 99 -2.00 29.51 -0.10
CA LEU A 99 -2.40 29.45 -1.50
C LEU A 99 -3.30 30.62 -1.89
N ILE A 100 -4.30 30.94 -1.05
CA ILE A 100 -5.26 32.02 -1.30
C ILE A 100 -4.59 33.40 -1.43
N PRO A 101 -3.76 33.87 -0.47
CA PRO A 101 -3.15 35.20 -0.57
C PRO A 101 -2.18 35.29 -1.74
N LEU A 102 -1.48 34.20 -2.09
CA LEU A 102 -0.57 34.18 -3.22
C LEU A 102 -1.32 34.32 -4.56
N LEU A 103 -2.47 33.64 -4.70
CA LEU A 103 -3.33 33.79 -5.88
C LEU A 103 -3.96 35.18 -5.97
N LEU A 104 -4.41 35.74 -4.85
CA LEU A 104 -4.93 37.11 -4.81
C LEU A 104 -3.86 38.13 -5.18
N ALA A 105 -2.64 38.00 -4.64
CA ALA A 105 -1.53 38.88 -4.98
C ALA A 105 -1.19 38.81 -6.47
N ALA A 106 -1.16 37.61 -7.06
CA ALA A 106 -0.94 37.43 -8.48
C ALA A 106 -2.04 38.06 -9.33
N ALA A 107 -3.31 37.89 -8.95
CA ALA A 107 -4.45 38.49 -9.64
C ALA A 107 -4.43 40.03 -9.58
N VAL A 108 -4.13 40.60 -8.41
CA VAL A 108 -3.99 42.05 -8.24
C VAL A 108 -2.82 42.58 -9.07
N ALA A 109 -1.66 41.92 -9.04
CA ALA A 109 -0.50 42.31 -9.85
C ALA A 109 -0.82 42.28 -11.36
N ALA A 110 -1.51 41.23 -11.82
CA ALA A 110 -1.95 41.12 -13.21
C ALA A 110 -2.95 42.24 -13.59
N PHE A 111 -3.91 42.53 -12.71
CA PHE A 111 -4.86 43.62 -12.91
C PHE A 111 -4.16 44.98 -12.97
N LEU A 112 -3.22 45.24 -12.06
CA LEU A 112 -2.42 46.47 -12.05
C LEU A 112 -1.62 46.62 -13.35
N MET A 113 -0.98 45.55 -13.83
CA MET A 113 -0.27 45.56 -15.10
C MET A 113 -1.19 45.81 -16.30
N LEU A 114 -2.39 45.22 -16.32
CA LEU A 114 -3.38 45.47 -17.38
C LEU A 114 -3.95 46.90 -17.33
N SER A 115 -4.04 47.49 -16.14
CA SER A 115 -4.56 48.85 -15.95
C SER A 115 -3.51 49.95 -16.17
N ALA A 116 -2.23 49.60 -16.12
CA ALA A 116 -1.09 50.50 -16.32
C ALA A 116 -0.61 50.55 -17.79
N SER A 117 -1.21 49.74 -18.66
CA SER A 117 -1.07 49.75 -20.12
C SER A 117 -2.26 50.43 -20.78
#